data_AF-A0A1Y0BK56-F1
#
_entry.id   AF-A0A1Y0BK56-F1
#
_cell.length_a   1.000
_cell.length_b   1.000
_cell.length_c   1.000
_cell.angle_alpha   90.00
_cell.angle_beta   90.00
_cell.angle_gamma   90.00
#
_symmetry.space_group_name_H-M   'P 1'
#
loop_
_entity.id
_entity.type
_entity.pdbx_description
1 polymer ?
#
loop_
_entity_poly.entity_id
_entity_poly.type
_entity_poly.pdbx_seq_one_letter_code
_entity_poly.pdbx_strand_id
1 'polypeptide(L)'
;MRVQRQRLCIRSFLAEVQARRAAILAHTAAARAVLKPPTLTLFAGYAADPDHPSIPLPLRRLDTRALEPIRFADHRRVLTADTVPYPSALVVTGHADRLRGLLDRHAIHYRTLTQPARLAVVATRFGARPNRADRLTPVQEAHKTLLIDPGSLVIDLVQPAGRKALLLLDPRSTSSVFRYPDYAALVTPAADFFVYHAAGGAP
;
A
#
# COMPACT_ATOMS: atom_id res chain seq x y z
N MET A 1 12.23 -39.74 2.88
CA MET A 1 13.37 -38.81 3.06
C MET A 1 13.05 -37.32 2.90
N ARG A 2 12.37 -36.86 1.83
CA ARG A 2 12.10 -35.42 1.59
C ARG A 2 11.39 -34.70 2.75
N VAL A 3 10.30 -35.27 3.26
CA VAL A 3 9.50 -34.70 4.35
C VAL A 3 10.31 -34.55 5.65
N GLN A 4 11.19 -35.50 5.94
CA GLN A 4 12.01 -35.49 7.16
C GLN A 4 13.08 -34.39 7.12
N ARG A 5 13.72 -34.17 5.96
CA ARG A 5 14.64 -33.05 5.77
C ARG A 5 13.93 -31.70 5.87
N GLN A 6 12.76 -31.55 5.24
CA GLN A 6 11.96 -30.34 5.36
C GLN A 6 11.56 -30.04 6.81
N ARG A 7 11.13 -31.07 7.56
CA ARG A 7 10.78 -30.93 8.97
C ARG A 7 11.97 -30.51 9.82
N LEU A 8 13.16 -31.08 9.58
CA LEU A 8 14.38 -30.68 10.27
C LEU A 8 14.73 -29.22 9.97
N CYS A 9 14.74 -28.81 8.70
CA CYS A 9 15.00 -27.43 8.29
C CYS A 9 14.05 -26.43 8.97
N ILE A 10 12.74 -26.72 8.99
CA ILE A 10 11.74 -25.84 9.63
C ILE A 10 12.02 -25.73 11.13
N ARG A 11 12.31 -26.85 11.82
CA ARG A 11 12.59 -26.83 13.26
C ARG A 11 13.87 -26.05 13.58
N SER A 12 14.95 -26.26 12.82
CA SER A 12 16.20 -25.52 13.01
C SER A 12 16.02 -24.03 12.77
N PHE A 13 15.27 -23.65 11.72
CA PHE A 13 14.94 -22.25 11.45
C PHE A 13 14.13 -21.63 12.60
N LEU A 14 13.08 -22.30 13.07
CA LEU A 14 12.26 -21.79 14.17
C LEU A 14 13.05 -21.66 15.47
N ALA A 15 13.93 -22.62 15.79
CA ALA A 15 14.81 -22.54 16.95
C ALA A 15 15.74 -21.33 16.87
N GLU A 16 16.32 -21.06 15.69
CA GLU A 16 17.19 -19.91 15.47
C GLU A 16 16.45 -18.58 15.58
N VAL A 17 15.25 -18.49 14.99
CA VAL A 17 14.39 -17.31 15.10
C VAL A 17 14.01 -17.05 16.56
N GLN A 18 13.70 -18.10 17.32
CA GLN A 18 13.38 -17.99 18.74
C GLN A 18 14.59 -17.52 19.55
N ALA A 19 15.77 -18.12 19.33
CA ALA A 19 17.01 -17.73 19.99
C ALA A 19 17.39 -16.26 19.71
N ARG A 20 17.12 -15.78 18.49
CA ARG A 20 17.41 -14.39 18.07
C ARG A 20 16.24 -13.42 18.24
N ARG A 21 15.13 -13.83 18.84
CA ARG A 21 13.88 -13.04 18.89
C ARG A 21 14.10 -11.60 19.35
N ALA A 22 14.86 -11.41 20.44
CA ALA A 22 15.14 -10.07 20.98
C ALA A 22 15.90 -9.19 19.98
N ALA A 23 16.95 -9.71 19.34
CA ALA A 23 17.73 -8.99 18.34
C ALA A 23 16.89 -8.66 17.10
N ILE A 24 16.09 -9.60 16.61
CA ILE A 24 15.19 -9.38 15.47
C ILE A 24 14.19 -8.26 15.80
N LEU A 25 13.58 -8.28 16.98
CA LEU A 25 12.65 -7.24 17.42
C LEU A 25 13.34 -5.88 17.54
N ALA A 26 14.55 -5.82 18.10
CA ALA A 26 15.32 -4.59 18.21
C ALA A 26 15.69 -4.00 16.83
N HIS A 27 16.21 -4.82 15.90
CA HIS A 27 16.50 -4.39 14.53
C HIS A 27 15.24 -3.91 13.80
N THR A 28 14.13 -4.63 13.97
CA THR A 28 12.85 -4.25 13.37
C THR A 28 12.34 -2.93 13.95
N ALA A 29 12.45 -2.72 15.25
CA ALA A 29 12.06 -1.47 15.91
C ALA A 29 12.94 -0.29 15.45
N ALA A 30 14.26 -0.48 15.37
CA ALA A 30 15.20 0.52 14.89
C ALA A 30 14.91 0.91 13.42
N ALA A 31 14.73 -0.08 12.54
CA ALA A 31 14.36 0.17 11.15
C ALA A 31 13.02 0.92 11.03
N ARG A 32 12.03 0.58 11.87
CA ARG A 32 10.73 1.26 11.92
C ARG A 32 10.81 2.70 12.42
N ALA A 33 11.71 3.01 13.36
CA ALA A 33 11.90 4.36 13.85
C ALA A 33 12.42 5.32 12.76
N VAL A 34 13.16 4.79 11.78
CA VAL A 34 13.71 5.54 10.63
C VAL A 34 12.69 5.67 9.48
N LEU A 35 11.57 4.93 9.52
CA LEU A 35 10.63 4.75 8.40
C LEU A 35 9.47 5.77 8.33
N LYS A 36 9.63 6.99 8.86
CA LYS A 36 8.72 8.11 8.56
C LYS A 36 9.33 9.01 7.48
N PRO A 37 9.23 8.64 6.20
CA PRO A 37 9.72 9.51 5.15
C PRO A 37 8.84 10.77 5.10
N PRO A 38 9.39 11.94 4.74
CA PRO A 38 8.60 13.17 4.57
C PRO A 38 7.57 13.02 3.45
N THR A 39 7.81 12.12 2.50
CA THR A 39 6.94 11.83 1.36
C THR A 39 6.82 10.32 1.13
N LEU A 40 5.75 9.91 0.46
CA LEU A 40 5.55 8.53 0.03
C LEU A 40 5.15 8.49 -1.44
N THR A 41 5.88 7.70 -2.23
CA THR A 41 5.51 7.35 -3.60
C THR A 41 4.43 6.27 -3.58
N LEU A 42 3.28 6.57 -4.18
CA LEU A 42 2.13 5.66 -4.20
C LEU A 42 2.17 4.71 -5.40
N PHE A 43 2.70 5.18 -6.53
CA PHE A 43 2.76 4.41 -7.77
C PHE A 43 4.19 3.97 -8.10
N ALA A 44 4.37 2.68 -8.34
CA ALA A 44 5.59 2.11 -8.91
C ALA A 44 5.20 1.05 -9.95
N GLY A 45 5.69 1.20 -11.18
CA GLY A 45 5.41 0.30 -12.30
C GLY A 45 6.65 0.01 -13.12
N TYR A 46 6.59 -1.05 -13.91
CA TYR A 46 7.62 -1.40 -14.89
C TYR A 46 7.23 -0.86 -16.25
N ALA A 47 8.19 -0.28 -16.97
CA ALA A 47 7.98 0.23 -18.32
C ALA A 47 9.11 -0.20 -19.25
N ALA A 48 8.83 -0.17 -20.55
CA ALA A 48 9.83 -0.42 -21.57
C ALA A 48 11.02 0.53 -21.38
N ASP A 49 12.24 -0.01 -21.44
CA ASP A 49 13.46 0.79 -21.46
C ASP A 49 13.78 1.20 -22.92
N PRO A 50 13.63 2.48 -23.30
CA PRO A 50 13.94 2.92 -24.67
C PRO A 50 15.44 2.81 -24.98
N ASP A 51 16.30 2.88 -23.97
CA ASP A 51 17.76 2.77 -24.14
C ASP A 51 18.19 1.31 -24.32
N HIS A 52 17.40 0.37 -23.79
CA HIS A 52 17.60 -1.07 -23.91
C HIS A 52 16.30 -1.78 -24.31
N PRO A 53 15.81 -1.67 -25.55
CA PRO A 53 14.47 -2.12 -25.92
C PRO A 53 14.25 -3.64 -25.79
N SER A 54 15.33 -4.44 -25.76
CA SER A 54 15.23 -5.89 -25.60
C SER A 54 16.38 -6.49 -24.81
N ILE A 55 16.12 -7.59 -24.10
CA ILE A 55 17.13 -8.39 -23.40
C ILE A 55 17.13 -9.82 -23.93
N PRO A 56 18.31 -10.43 -24.16
CA PRO A 56 18.42 -11.86 -24.41
C PRO A 56 18.37 -12.63 -23.09
N LEU A 57 17.44 -13.57 -22.95
CA LEU A 57 17.43 -14.53 -21.85
C LEU A 57 17.75 -15.93 -22.38
N PRO A 58 18.71 -16.65 -21.77
CA PRO A 58 18.99 -18.03 -22.15
C PRO A 58 17.86 -18.93 -21.63
N LEU A 59 17.00 -19.40 -22.52
CA LEU A 59 15.88 -20.28 -22.20
C LEU A 59 16.08 -21.64 -22.83
N ARG A 60 15.46 -22.67 -22.26
CA ARG A 60 15.49 -24.02 -22.82
C ARG A 60 14.23 -24.29 -23.60
N ARG A 61 14.39 -24.80 -24.82
CA ARG A 61 13.28 -25.36 -25.58
C ARG A 61 12.64 -26.54 -24.83
N LEU A 62 11.30 -26.64 -24.90
CA LEU A 62 10.56 -27.69 -24.19
C LEU A 62 10.78 -29.08 -24.79
N ASP A 63 10.89 -29.16 -26.11
CA ASP A 63 11.07 -30.37 -26.90
C ASP A 63 12.51 -30.88 -26.86
N THR A 64 13.48 -30.02 -27.17
CA THR A 64 14.89 -30.44 -27.35
C THR A 64 15.76 -30.21 -26.13
N ARG A 65 15.28 -29.45 -25.14
CA ARG A 65 16.06 -28.95 -23.98
C ARG A 65 17.28 -28.11 -24.36
N ALA A 66 17.47 -27.78 -25.64
CA ALA A 66 18.55 -26.93 -26.12
C ALA A 66 18.43 -25.54 -25.50
N LEU A 67 19.57 -24.96 -25.11
CA LEU A 67 19.63 -23.62 -24.56
C LEU A 67 19.74 -22.63 -25.72
N GLU A 68 18.80 -21.70 -25.82
CA GLU A 68 18.73 -20.72 -26.89
C GLU A 68 18.46 -19.32 -26.30
N PRO A 69 19.14 -18.26 -26.80
CA PRO A 69 18.85 -16.90 -26.39
C PRO A 69 17.55 -16.42 -27.03
N ILE A 70 16.50 -16.26 -26.23
CA ILE A 70 15.22 -15.68 -26.67
C ILE A 70 15.20 -14.21 -26.24
N ARG A 71 14.84 -13.32 -27.17
CA ARG A 71 14.73 -11.88 -26.90
C ARG A 71 13.35 -11.52 -26.39
N PHE A 72 13.31 -10.76 -25.31
CA PHE A 72 12.10 -10.19 -24.73
C PHE A 72 12.22 -8.67 -24.69
N ALA A 73 11.10 -7.97 -24.74
CA ALA A 73 11.08 -6.53 -24.49
C ALA A 73 11.56 -6.23 -23.06
N ASP A 74 12.53 -5.34 -22.91
CA ASP A 74 13.07 -5.00 -21.58
C ASP A 74 12.10 -4.07 -20.84
N HIS A 75 11.55 -4.55 -19.74
CA HIS A 75 10.67 -3.77 -18.87
C HIS A 75 11.32 -3.46 -17.51
N ARG A 76 12.65 -3.56 -17.39
CA ARG A 76 13.34 -3.39 -16.10
C ARG A 76 13.38 -1.93 -15.61
N ARG A 77 13.06 -0.95 -16.47
CA ARG A 77 12.94 0.45 -16.06
C ARG A 77 11.77 0.60 -15.09
N VAL A 78 12.06 1.13 -13.90
CA VAL A 78 11.04 1.44 -12.89
C VAL A 78 10.56 2.87 -13.08
N LEU A 79 9.25 3.04 -13.25
CA LEU A 79 8.58 4.33 -13.20
C LEU A 79 7.93 4.52 -11.84
N THR A 80 8.24 5.64 -11.19
CA THR A 80 7.62 6.07 -9.94
C THR A 80 6.79 7.32 -10.17
N ALA A 81 5.63 7.40 -9.53
CA ALA A 81 4.75 8.56 -9.61
C ALA A 81 3.87 8.71 -8.35
N ASP A 82 3.04 9.75 -8.32
CA ASP A 82 2.10 10.04 -7.23
C ASP A 82 2.80 10.13 -5.86
N THR A 83 3.89 10.91 -5.80
CA THR A 83 4.57 11.19 -4.53
C THR A 83 3.76 12.22 -3.76
N VAL A 84 3.33 11.85 -2.55
CA VAL A 84 2.53 12.70 -1.67
C VAL A 84 3.27 12.98 -0.36
N PRO A 85 3.01 14.10 0.33
CA PRO A 85 3.43 14.28 1.71
C PRO A 85 2.89 13.14 2.58
N TYR A 86 3.70 12.63 3.51
CA TYR A 86 3.25 11.60 4.43
C TYR A 86 2.32 12.22 5.49
N PRO A 87 1.00 11.94 5.47
CA PRO A 87 0.08 12.57 6.40
C PRO A 87 0.26 12.02 7.81
N SER A 88 -0.21 12.78 8.80
CA SER A 88 -0.21 12.33 10.20
C SER A 88 -1.20 11.19 10.43
N ALA A 89 -2.37 11.25 9.78
CA ALA A 89 -3.44 10.29 9.91
C ALA A 89 -4.28 10.19 8.64
N LEU A 90 -5.02 9.09 8.51
CA LEU A 90 -6.11 8.95 7.55
C LEU A 90 -7.45 9.00 8.27
N VAL A 91 -8.44 9.64 7.64
CA VAL A 91 -9.80 9.72 8.17
C VAL A 91 -10.75 9.08 7.17
N VAL A 92 -11.42 8.00 7.59
CA VAL A 92 -12.40 7.27 6.79
C VAL A 92 -13.80 7.69 7.23
N THR A 93 -14.53 8.40 6.38
CA THR A 93 -15.88 8.91 6.67
C THR A 93 -17.00 8.09 6.04
N GLY A 94 -16.67 7.23 5.07
CA GLY A 94 -17.62 6.36 4.38
C GLY A 94 -17.22 4.90 4.47
N HIS A 95 -18.21 4.00 4.41
CA HIS A 95 -18.00 2.54 4.35
C HIS A 95 -17.13 1.99 5.50
N ALA A 96 -17.22 2.59 6.69
CA ALA A 96 -16.38 2.27 7.84
C ALA A 96 -16.44 0.77 8.18
N ASP A 97 -17.62 0.16 8.27
CA ASP A 97 -17.76 -1.26 8.62
C ASP A 97 -17.02 -2.18 7.65
N ARG A 98 -17.06 -1.88 6.35
CA ARG A 98 -16.37 -2.66 5.33
C ARG A 98 -14.85 -2.52 5.44
N LEU A 99 -14.37 -1.32 5.78
CA LEU A 99 -12.95 -1.07 5.95
C LEU A 99 -12.40 -1.59 7.28
N ARG A 100 -13.18 -1.63 8.37
CA ARG A 100 -12.72 -2.21 9.66
C ARG A 100 -12.17 -3.62 9.49
N GLY A 101 -12.97 -4.51 8.87
CA GLY A 101 -12.52 -5.89 8.64
C GLY A 101 -11.27 -5.99 7.76
N LEU A 102 -11.07 -5.05 6.82
CA LEU A 102 -9.83 -4.97 6.04
C LEU A 102 -8.64 -4.55 6.91
N LEU A 103 -8.81 -3.51 7.72
CA LEU A 103 -7.79 -2.99 8.62
C LEU A 103 -7.36 -4.04 9.65
N ASP A 104 -8.32 -4.75 10.24
CA ASP A 104 -8.09 -5.82 11.23
C ASP A 104 -7.24 -6.95 10.63
N ARG A 105 -7.61 -7.46 9.44
CA ARG A 105 -6.82 -8.49 8.73
C ARG A 105 -5.40 -8.06 8.42
N HIS A 106 -5.17 -6.76 8.35
CA HIS A 106 -3.87 -6.18 8.05
C HIS A 106 -3.12 -5.67 9.28
N ALA A 107 -3.66 -5.86 10.47
CA ALA A 107 -3.14 -5.36 11.75
C ALA A 107 -2.85 -3.85 11.71
N ILE A 108 -3.75 -3.09 11.09
CA ILE A 108 -3.71 -1.63 11.09
C ILE A 108 -4.61 -1.15 12.23
N HIS A 109 -4.02 -0.45 13.20
CA HIS A 109 -4.76 0.11 14.31
C HIS A 109 -5.55 1.34 13.86
N TYR A 110 -6.76 1.46 14.36
CA TYR A 110 -7.63 2.59 14.13
C TYR A 110 -8.48 2.84 15.38
N ARG A 111 -9.02 4.04 15.49
CA ARG A 111 -10.08 4.35 16.46
C ARG A 111 -11.34 4.74 15.72
N THR A 112 -12.48 4.44 16.32
CA THR A 112 -13.78 4.93 15.86
C THR A 112 -14.10 6.20 16.63
N LEU A 113 -14.48 7.26 15.92
CA LEU A 113 -14.94 8.49 16.58
C LEU A 113 -16.29 8.25 17.26
N THR A 114 -16.38 8.60 18.53
CA THR A 114 -17.62 8.50 19.32
C THR A 114 -18.40 9.82 19.34
N GLN A 115 -17.72 10.93 19.04
CA GLN A 115 -18.29 12.28 18.97
C GLN A 115 -17.83 12.97 17.69
N PRO A 116 -18.62 13.94 17.16
CA PRO A 116 -18.20 14.70 16.00
C PRO A 116 -16.88 15.44 16.26
N ALA A 117 -15.98 15.48 15.29
CA ALA A 117 -14.69 16.15 15.40
C ALA A 117 -14.42 17.05 14.19
N ARG A 118 -13.94 18.27 14.41
CA ARG A 118 -13.49 19.14 13.32
C ARG A 118 -12.03 18.85 12.98
N LEU A 119 -11.75 18.51 11.72
CA LEU A 119 -10.40 18.17 11.27
C LEU A 119 -10.02 18.90 9.99
N ALA A 120 -8.79 19.42 9.97
CA ALA A 120 -8.16 19.92 8.76
C ALA A 120 -7.67 18.73 7.91
N VAL A 121 -8.20 18.64 6.69
CA VAL A 121 -7.96 17.52 5.78
C VAL A 121 -7.61 18.01 4.38
N VAL A 122 -6.95 17.13 3.63
CA VAL A 122 -6.86 17.21 2.18
C VAL A 122 -7.92 16.29 1.59
N ALA A 123 -8.87 16.89 0.87
CA ALA A 123 -9.89 16.18 0.12
C ALA A 123 -9.47 16.03 -1.33
N THR A 124 -9.59 14.81 -1.84
CA THR A 124 -9.21 14.46 -3.21
C THR A 124 -10.44 13.99 -3.96
N ARG A 125 -10.60 14.45 -5.21
CA ARG A 125 -11.62 13.96 -6.15
C ARG A 125 -10.97 13.21 -7.28
N PHE A 126 -11.59 12.12 -7.70
CA PHE A 126 -11.15 11.31 -8.82
C PHE A 126 -12.18 11.37 -9.94
N GLY A 127 -11.72 11.51 -11.18
CA GLY A 127 -12.60 11.62 -12.35
C GLY A 127 -13.16 10.29 -12.83
N ALA A 128 -12.61 9.18 -12.35
CA ALA A 128 -12.98 7.83 -12.76
C ALA A 128 -12.94 6.87 -11.58
N ARG A 129 -13.57 5.70 -11.74
CA ARG A 129 -13.39 4.59 -10.81
C ARG A 129 -12.00 3.97 -11.00
N PRO A 130 -11.30 3.60 -9.93
CA PRO A 130 -10.04 2.89 -10.04
C PRO A 130 -10.23 1.51 -10.65
N ASN A 131 -9.22 1.04 -11.37
CA ASN A 131 -9.20 -0.30 -11.96
C ASN A 131 -7.77 -0.89 -11.89
N ARG A 132 -7.60 -2.12 -12.39
CA ARG A 132 -6.30 -2.83 -12.35
C ARG A 132 -5.33 -2.44 -13.46
N ALA A 133 -5.81 -1.89 -14.56
CA ALA A 133 -4.97 -1.53 -15.70
C ALA A 133 -4.39 -0.12 -15.52
N ASP A 134 -5.23 0.81 -15.09
CA ASP A 134 -4.93 2.23 -15.19
C ASP A 134 -4.49 2.83 -13.86
N ARG A 135 -3.57 3.77 -13.97
CA ARG A 135 -3.19 4.67 -12.88
C ARG A 135 -4.30 5.72 -12.73
N LEU A 136 -4.75 5.93 -11.49
CA LEU A 136 -5.76 6.95 -11.20
C LEU A 136 -5.08 8.28 -10.91
N THR A 137 -5.54 9.35 -11.56
CA THR A 137 -5.03 10.71 -11.33
C THR A 137 -6.12 11.55 -10.63
N PRO A 138 -5.78 12.34 -9.60
CA PRO A 138 -6.74 13.23 -8.97
C PRO A 138 -7.15 14.33 -9.96
N VAL A 139 -8.44 14.65 -10.00
CA VAL A 139 -8.98 15.77 -10.78
C VAL A 139 -8.97 17.05 -9.96
N GLN A 140 -9.07 16.92 -8.63
CA GLN A 140 -9.04 18.04 -7.71
C GLN A 140 -8.46 17.60 -6.37
N GLU A 141 -7.65 18.45 -5.76
CA GLU A 141 -7.25 18.36 -4.36
C GLU A 141 -7.53 19.71 -3.67
N ALA A 142 -8.07 19.67 -2.46
CA ALA A 142 -8.40 20.87 -1.70
C ALA A 142 -8.14 20.69 -0.20
N HIS A 143 -7.48 21.67 0.40
CA HIS A 143 -7.36 21.78 1.84
C HIS A 143 -8.64 22.37 2.41
N LYS A 144 -9.26 21.70 3.38
CA LYS A 144 -10.45 22.21 4.07
C LYS A 144 -10.60 21.64 5.46
N THR A 145 -11.41 22.30 6.27
CA THR A 145 -11.83 21.80 7.57
C THR A 145 -13.19 21.11 7.41
N LEU A 146 -13.28 19.86 7.84
CA LEU A 146 -14.52 19.09 7.84
C LEU A 146 -14.99 18.80 9.26
N LEU A 147 -16.30 18.80 9.46
CA LEU A 147 -16.91 18.15 10.61
C LEU A 147 -17.05 16.66 10.27
N ILE A 148 -16.35 15.82 11.02
CA ILE A 148 -16.33 14.37 10.84
C ILE A 148 -17.33 13.76 11.81
N ASP A 149 -18.27 12.99 11.29
CA ASP A 149 -19.34 12.39 12.09
C ASP A 149 -18.86 11.21 12.95
N PRO A 150 -19.56 10.92 14.05
CA PRO A 150 -19.39 9.69 14.82
C PRO A 150 -19.49 8.44 13.92
N GLY A 151 -18.74 7.40 14.26
CA GLY A 151 -18.64 6.17 13.47
C GLY A 151 -17.55 6.19 12.39
N SER A 152 -17.02 7.36 12.06
CA SER A 152 -15.84 7.51 11.19
C SER A 152 -14.60 6.88 11.84
N LEU A 153 -13.67 6.38 11.02
CA LEU A 153 -12.42 5.79 11.51
C LEU A 153 -11.28 6.80 11.37
N VAL A 154 -10.45 6.90 12.41
CA VAL A 154 -9.19 7.63 12.37
C VAL A 154 -8.05 6.64 12.51
N ILE A 155 -7.16 6.65 11.53
CA ILE A 155 -5.99 5.78 11.44
C ILE A 155 -4.77 6.66 11.64
N ASP A 156 -4.17 6.63 12.83
CA ASP A 156 -2.90 7.31 13.09
C ASP A 156 -1.79 6.64 12.27
N LEU A 157 -1.07 7.39 11.43
CA LEU A 157 0.02 6.81 10.64
C LEU A 157 1.34 6.70 11.43
N VAL A 158 1.35 7.16 12.69
CA VAL A 158 2.41 6.92 13.68
C VAL A 158 2.26 5.53 14.29
N GLN A 159 2.27 4.51 13.44
CA GLN A 159 2.22 3.11 13.85
C GLN A 159 3.04 2.23 12.89
N PRO A 160 3.44 1.01 13.29
CA PRO A 160 4.23 0.11 12.43
C PRO A 160 3.60 -0.17 11.06
N ALA A 161 2.27 -0.16 10.98
CA ALA A 161 1.51 -0.40 9.75
C ALA A 161 1.11 0.89 9.01
N GLY A 162 1.56 2.08 9.43
CA GLY A 162 1.09 3.37 8.88
C GLY A 162 1.35 3.52 7.38
N ARG A 163 2.57 3.22 6.91
CA ARG A 163 2.89 3.24 5.48
C ARG A 163 2.02 2.28 4.69
N LYS A 164 1.76 1.08 5.24
CA LYS A 164 0.89 0.09 4.62
C LYS A 164 -0.55 0.60 4.55
N ALA A 165 -1.04 1.28 5.59
CA ALA A 165 -2.39 1.86 5.58
C ALA A 165 -2.54 2.90 4.45
N LEU A 166 -1.57 3.79 4.28
CA LEU A 166 -1.58 4.77 3.19
C LEU A 166 -1.55 4.10 1.80
N LEU A 167 -0.65 3.13 1.58
CA LEU A 167 -0.60 2.39 0.31
C LEU A 167 -1.86 1.56 0.04
N LEU A 168 -2.50 1.05 1.09
CA LEU A 168 -3.71 0.23 0.96
C LEU A 168 -4.96 1.08 0.66
N LEU A 169 -5.03 2.29 1.22
CA LEU A 169 -6.23 3.11 1.21
C LEU A 169 -6.19 4.33 0.28
N ASP A 170 -5.04 4.66 -0.31
CA ASP A 170 -5.00 5.69 -1.36
C ASP A 170 -5.29 5.04 -2.74
N PRO A 171 -6.32 5.48 -3.48
CA PRO A 171 -6.69 4.92 -4.78
C PRO A 171 -5.61 5.01 -5.86
N ARG A 172 -4.64 5.92 -5.71
CA ARG A 172 -3.51 6.08 -6.64
C ARG A 172 -2.47 4.97 -6.47
N SER A 173 -2.46 4.29 -5.32
CA SER A 173 -1.42 3.31 -5.04
C SER A 173 -1.58 2.03 -5.85
N THR A 174 -0.48 1.48 -6.35
CA THR A 174 -0.49 0.18 -7.04
C THR A 174 -0.89 -0.98 -6.14
N SER A 175 -0.71 -0.81 -4.81
CA SER A 175 -1.12 -1.78 -3.77
C SER A 175 -2.50 -1.49 -3.18
N SER A 176 -3.23 -0.53 -3.74
CA SER A 176 -4.51 -0.09 -3.21
C SER A 176 -5.59 -1.17 -3.31
N VAL A 177 -6.39 -1.29 -2.25
CA VAL A 177 -7.57 -2.17 -2.27
C VAL A 177 -8.60 -1.70 -3.31
N PHE A 178 -8.61 -0.41 -3.62
CA PHE A 178 -9.54 0.21 -4.56
C PHE A 178 -9.34 -0.21 -6.02
N ARG A 179 -8.25 -0.94 -6.33
CA ARG A 179 -8.05 -1.55 -7.65
C ARG A 179 -8.87 -2.83 -7.87
N TYR A 180 -9.51 -3.35 -6.83
CA TYR A 180 -10.35 -4.54 -6.88
C TYR A 180 -11.83 -4.14 -6.99
N PRO A 181 -12.64 -4.80 -7.85
CA PRO A 181 -14.02 -4.38 -8.15
C PRO A 181 -14.87 -4.07 -6.92
N ASP A 182 -14.77 -4.94 -5.91
CA ASP A 182 -15.46 -4.84 -4.62
C ASP A 182 -15.30 -3.49 -3.92
N TYR A 183 -14.08 -2.94 -3.93
CA TYR A 183 -13.77 -1.67 -3.29
C TYR A 183 -13.79 -0.52 -4.30
N ALA A 184 -13.46 -0.76 -5.58
CA ALA A 184 -13.56 0.21 -6.65
C ALA A 184 -14.97 0.80 -6.77
N ALA A 185 -16.00 -0.03 -6.54
CA ALA A 185 -17.41 0.37 -6.53
C ALA A 185 -17.76 1.40 -5.44
N LEU A 186 -16.93 1.52 -4.39
CA LEU A 186 -17.11 2.50 -3.31
C LEU A 186 -16.61 3.90 -3.72
N VAL A 187 -15.82 4.00 -4.80
CA VAL A 187 -15.33 5.28 -5.30
C VAL A 187 -16.40 5.89 -6.22
N THR A 188 -16.93 7.03 -5.81
CA THR A 188 -17.87 7.82 -6.61
C THR A 188 -17.08 8.84 -7.43
N PRO A 189 -17.09 8.76 -8.78
CA PRO A 189 -16.42 9.75 -9.62
C PRO A 189 -16.94 11.16 -9.38
N ALA A 190 -16.05 12.16 -9.49
CA ALA A 190 -16.31 13.59 -9.30
C ALA A 190 -16.80 14.01 -7.90
N ALA A 191 -17.01 13.07 -6.98
CA ALA A 191 -17.25 13.35 -5.57
C ALA A 191 -15.94 13.37 -4.78
N ASP A 192 -15.98 13.96 -3.59
CA ASP A 192 -14.88 13.82 -2.63
C ASP A 192 -14.72 12.35 -2.27
N PHE A 193 -13.48 11.87 -2.31
CA PHE A 193 -13.17 10.56 -1.82
C PHE A 193 -13.33 10.50 -0.30
N PHE A 194 -13.81 9.36 0.20
CA PHE A 194 -14.22 9.19 1.59
C PHE A 194 -13.07 8.79 2.55
N VAL A 195 -11.85 8.68 2.04
CA VAL A 195 -10.63 8.57 2.85
C VAL A 195 -9.81 9.84 2.65
N TYR A 196 -9.69 10.62 3.71
CA TYR A 196 -8.99 11.90 3.72
C TYR A 196 -7.60 11.80 4.34
N HIS A 197 -6.69 12.65 3.87
CA HIS A 197 -5.40 12.85 4.52
C HIS A 197 -5.53 13.96 5.57
N ALA A 198 -5.31 13.66 6.84
CA ALA A 198 -5.29 14.67 7.88
C ALA A 198 -3.98 15.47 7.83
N ALA A 199 -4.08 16.80 7.88
CA ALA A 199 -2.94 17.71 7.82
C ALA A 199 -2.35 18.03 9.21
N GLY A 200 -3.07 17.74 10.29
CA GLY A 200 -2.64 17.87 11.69
C GLY A 200 -2.71 16.51 12.42
N GLY A 201 -2.00 16.36 13.55
CA GLY A 201 -2.00 15.13 14.35
C GLY A 201 -3.41 14.59 14.64
N ALA A 202 -3.52 13.28 14.92
CA ALA A 202 -4.80 12.68 15.29
C ALA A 202 -5.43 13.45 16.48
N PRO A 203 -6.74 13.81 16.45
CA PRO A 203 -7.36 14.55 17.55
C PRO A 203 -7.38 13.79 18.87
#